data_AF-A0A3D2FH68-F1
#
_entry.id   AF-A0A3D2FH68-F1
#
_cell.length_a   1.000
_cell.length_b   1.000
_cell.length_c   1.000
_cell.angle_alpha   90.00
_cell.angle_beta   90.00
_cell.angle_gamma   90.00
#
_symmetry.space_group_name_H-M   'P 1'
#
loop_
_entity.id
_entity.type
_entity.pdbx_description
1 polymer ?
#
loop_
_entity_poly.entity_id
_entity_poly.type
_entity_poly.pdbx_seq_one_letter_code
_entity_poly.pdbx_strand_id
1 'polypeptide(L)' 'GVHVDLIKLYGSMELAPLVGLSDAIVDLVSSGGTLKANHLKAVEHIADISSRLVVNQAALKLKHDVIQPILDAFAGAIRK' A
#
# COMPACT_ATOMS: atom_id res chain seq x y z
N GLY A 1 -23.64 -4.04 5.92
CA GLY A 1 -22.62 -4.41 4.93
C GLY A 1 -23.16 -4.10 3.55
N VAL A 2 -22.29 -3.87 2.57
CA VAL A 2 -22.67 -3.61 1.18
C VAL A 2 -22.36 -4.85 0.36
N HIS A 3 -23.27 -5.27 -0.51
CA HIS A 3 -23.00 -6.34 -1.47
C HIS A 3 -22.15 -5.78 -2.60
N VAL A 4 -21.04 -6.45 -2.94
CA VAL A 4 -20.09 -5.99 -3.95
C VAL A 4 -19.61 -7.16 -4.81
N ASP A 5 -19.44 -6.90 -6.10
CA ASP A 5 -18.74 -7.78 -7.02
C ASP A 5 -17.28 -7.34 -7.14
N LEU A 6 -16.34 -8.25 -6.86
CA LEU A 6 -14.91 -7.95 -6.88
C LEU A 6 -14.30 -8.23 -8.25
N ILE A 7 -13.76 -7.18 -8.88
CA ILE A 7 -13.00 -7.28 -10.13
C ILE A 7 -11.52 -7.12 -9.79
N LYS A 8 -10.74 -8.19 -9.95
CA LYS A 8 -9.29 -8.13 -9.70
C LYS A 8 -8.57 -7.57 -10.93
N LEU A 9 -7.84 -6.48 -10.72
CA LEU A 9 -7.01 -5.82 -11.71
C LEU A 9 -5.54 -5.90 -11.29
N TYR A 10 -4.63 -5.75 -12.27
CA TYR A 10 -3.17 -5.81 -12.05
C TYR A 10 -2.47 -4.46 -12.27
N GLY A 11 -3.22 -3.41 -12.63
CA GLY A 11 -2.72 -2.07 -12.89
C GLY A 11 -3.75 -1.20 -13.61
N SER A 12 -3.44 0.09 -13.79
CA SER A 12 -4.31 1.09 -14.42
C SER A 12 -5.72 1.12 -13.81
N MET A 13 -5.79 1.12 -12.48
CA MET A 13 -7.05 1.02 -11.73
C MET A 13 -8.04 2.12 -12.15
N GLU A 14 -7.52 3.30 -12.47
CA GLU A 14 -8.30 4.49 -12.85
C GLU A 14 -9.07 4.31 -14.16
N LEU A 15 -8.66 3.37 -15.01
CA LEU A 15 -9.35 3.06 -16.25
C LEU A 15 -10.68 2.34 -16.00
N ALA A 16 -10.80 1.55 -14.93
CA ALA A 16 -11.99 0.75 -14.69
C ALA A 16 -13.27 1.59 -14.54
N PRO A 17 -13.30 2.68 -13.73
CA PRO A 17 -14.43 3.60 -13.73
C PRO A 17 -14.60 4.35 -15.05
N LEU A 18 -13.50 4.73 -15.70
CA LEU A 18 -13.54 5.54 -16.93
C LEU A 18 -14.23 4.82 -18.09
N VAL A 19 -14.10 3.49 -18.19
CA VAL A 19 -14.73 2.67 -19.24
C VAL A 19 -16.02 2.00 -18.78
N GLY A 20 -16.48 2.27 -17.55
CA GLY A 20 -17.71 1.69 -17.00
C GLY A 20 -17.57 0.23 -16.55
N LEU A 21 -16.34 -0.25 -16.28
CA LEU A 21 -16.10 -1.60 -15.75
C LEU A 21 -16.42 -1.70 -14.25
N SER A 22 -16.24 -0.62 -13.48
CA SER A 22 -16.57 -0.58 -12.05
C SER A 22 -17.11 0.78 -11.62
N ASP A 23 -17.93 0.81 -10.56
CA ASP A 23 -18.43 2.07 -9.98
C ASP A 23 -17.39 2.77 -9.11
N ALA A 24 -16.47 1.99 -8.53
CA ALA A 24 -15.42 2.46 -7.64
C ALA A 24 -14.16 1.59 -7.77
N ILE A 25 -13.05 2.12 -7.25
CA ILE A 25 -11.80 1.38 -7.08
C ILE A 25 -11.30 1.53 -5.65
N VAL A 26 -10.54 0.53 -5.21
CA VAL A 26 -9.77 0.57 -3.97
C VAL A 26 -8.31 0.54 -4.36
N ASP A 27 -7.59 1.63 -4.07
CA ASP A 27 -6.19 1.78 -4.46
C ASP A 27 -5.41 2.62 -3.44
N LEU A 28 -4.08 2.51 -3.47
CA LEU A 28 -3.17 3.31 -2.67
C LEU A 28 -3.01 4.70 -3.26
N VAL A 29 -3.27 5.73 -2.45
CA VAL A 29 -3.17 7.12 -2.90
C VAL A 29 -2.33 7.94 -1.92
N SER A 30 -1.56 8.90 -2.46
CA SER A 30 -0.76 9.84 -1.67
C SER A 30 -1.43 11.23 -1.70
N SER A 31 -0.91 12.19 -2.47
CA SER A 31 -1.46 13.56 -2.56
C SER A 31 -2.80 13.67 -3.30
N GLY A 32 -3.31 12.57 -3.87
CA GLY A 32 -4.51 12.55 -4.70
C GLY A 32 -4.34 13.14 -6.11
N GLY A 33 -3.10 13.48 -6.53
CA GLY A 33 -2.83 14.03 -7.86
C GLY A 33 -3.30 13.12 -9.01
N THR A 34 -3.00 11.83 -8.92
CA THR A 34 -3.40 10.82 -9.93
C THR A 34 -4.91 10.69 -10.06
N LEU A 35 -5.65 10.75 -8.94
CA LEU A 35 -7.10 10.70 -8.96
C LEU A 35 -7.67 11.90 -9.74
N LYS A 36 -7.20 13.11 -9.43
CA LYS A 36 -7.65 14.34 -10.10
C LYS A 36 -7.38 14.31 -11.61
N ALA A 37 -6.21 13.80 -12.01
CA ALA A 37 -5.84 13.67 -13.42
C ALA A 37 -6.77 12.72 -14.21
N ASN A 38 -7.41 11.77 -13.52
CA ASN A 38 -8.36 10.81 -14.10
C ASN A 38 -9.83 11.14 -13.77
N HIS A 39 -10.11 12.36 -13.33
CA HIS A 39 -11.46 12.81 -12.94
C HIS A 39 -12.08 11.97 -11.81
N LEU A 40 -11.25 11.36 -10.97
CA LEU A 40 -11.65 10.61 -9.79
C LEU A 40 -11.57 11.48 -8.54
N LYS A 41 -12.38 11.14 -7.54
CA LYS A 41 -12.35 11.72 -6.20
C LYS A 41 -12.22 10.62 -5.16
N ALA A 42 -11.43 10.86 -4.12
CA ALA A 42 -11.44 10.00 -2.95
C ALA A 42 -12.78 10.14 -2.24
N VAL A 43 -13.47 9.02 -2.01
CA VAL A 43 -14.80 8.99 -1.38
C VAL A 43 -14.73 8.53 0.07
N GLU A 44 -13.75 7.71 0.40
CA GLU A 44 -13.58 7.14 1.73
C GLU A 44 -12.10 6.83 1.99
N HIS A 45 -11.64 7.07 3.21
CA HIS A 45 -10.34 6.62 3.68
C HIS A 45 -10.49 5.29 4.40
N ILE A 46 -9.86 4.24 3.89
CA ILE A 46 -9.98 2.88 4.44
C ILE A 46 -9.00 2.68 5.59
N ALA A 47 -7.71 2.94 5.35
CA ALA A 47 -6.66 2.75 6.34
C ALA A 47 -5.37 3.49 5.95
N ASP A 48 -4.64 3.94 6.97
CA ASP A 48 -3.27 4.42 6.79
C ASP A 48 -2.34 3.25 6.47
N ILE A 49 -1.48 3.45 5.49
CA ILE A 49 -0.47 2.47 5.08
C ILE A 49 0.95 2.99 5.30
N SER A 50 1.85 2.09 5.63
CA SER A 50 3.27 2.37 5.77
C SER A 50 4.09 1.22 5.23
N SER A 51 5.32 1.50 4.78
CA SER A 51 6.31 0.45 4.56
C SER A 51 6.67 -0.22 5.87
N ARG A 52 6.97 -1.53 5.82
CA ARG A 52 7.36 -2.34 6.98
C ARG A 52 8.63 -3.10 6.65
N LEU A 53 9.61 -3.07 7.57
CA LEU A 53 10.77 -3.94 7.50
C LEU A 53 10.38 -5.32 8.02
N VAL A 54 10.33 -6.32 7.14
CA VAL A 54 9.94 -7.69 7.49
C VAL A 54 11.17 -8.59 7.44
N VAL A 55 11.36 -9.40 8.47
CA VAL A 55 12.49 -10.34 8.58
C VAL A 55 11.96 -11.74 8.78
N ASN A 56 12.56 -12.71 8.08
CA ASN A 56 12.27 -14.12 8.31
C ASN A 56 12.72 -14.55 9.71
N GLN A 57 11.84 -15.26 10.44
CA GLN A 57 12.09 -15.65 11.83
C GLN A 57 13.30 -16.58 12.00
N ALA A 58 13.52 -17.52 11.07
CA ALA A 58 14.66 -18.42 11.12
C ALA A 58 15.98 -17.67 10.83
N ALA A 59 15.97 -16.78 9.83
CA ALA A 59 17.12 -15.94 9.53
C ALA A 59 17.48 -15.02 10.71
N LEU A 60 16.48 -14.44 11.39
CA LEU A 60 16.71 -13.60 12.56
C LEU A 60 17.45 -14.33 13.68
N LYS A 61 17.17 -15.62 13.87
CA LYS A 61 17.84 -16.46 14.88
C LYS A 61 19.23 -16.91 14.43
N LEU A 62 19.35 -17.37 13.19
CA LEU A 62 20.58 -18.01 12.68
C LEU A 62 21.63 -17.00 12.17
N LYS A 63 21.20 -15.81 11.78
CA LYS A 63 22.05 -14.75 11.20
C LYS A 63 21.98 -13.46 12.03
N HIS A 64 21.78 -13.60 13.34
CA HIS A 64 21.59 -12.49 14.25
C HIS A 64 22.68 -11.42 14.11
N ASP A 65 23.95 -11.82 14.10
CA ASP A 65 25.09 -10.90 14.08
C ASP A 65 25.16 -10.04 12.80
N VAL A 66 24.57 -10.51 11.70
CA VAL A 66 24.50 -9.77 10.44
C VAL A 66 23.23 -8.91 10.36
N ILE A 67 22.12 -9.40 10.92
CA ILE A 67 20.81 -8.74 10.81
C ILE A 67 20.66 -7.64 11.86
N GLN A 68 21.11 -7.86 13.10
CA GLN A 68 20.92 -6.93 14.21
C GLN A 68 21.48 -5.52 13.92
N PRO A 69 22.70 -5.35 13.35
CA PRO A 69 23.20 -4.02 13.00
C PRO A 69 22.32 -3.27 11.99
N ILE A 70 21.69 -3.99 11.05
CA ILE A 70 20.77 -3.40 10.06
C ILE A 70 19.50 -2.91 10.77
N LEU A 71 18.95 -3.72 11.68
CA LEU A 71 17.78 -3.35 12.47
C LEU A 71 18.06 -2.10 13.31
N ASP A 72 19.22 -2.05 13.98
CA ASP A 72 19.62 -0.91 14.80
C ASP A 72 19.79 0.36 13.96
N ALA A 73 20.38 0.24 12.76
CA ALA A 73 20.53 1.35 11.83
C ALA A 73 19.17 1.93 11.39
N PHE A 74 18.21 1.07 11.00
CA PHE A 74 16.85 1.52 10.67
C PHE A 74 16.15 2.15 11.88
N ALA A 75 16.25 1.51 13.06
CA ALA A 75 15.61 2.00 14.28
C ALA A 75 16.18 3.34 14.78
N GLY A 76 17.45 3.63 14.49
CA GLY A 76 18.09 4.92 14.74
C GLY A 76 17.70 6.01 13.74
N ALA A 77 17.53 5.65 12.46
CA ALA A 77 17.19 6.59 11.40
C ALA A 77 15.73 7.10 11.46
N ILE A 78 14.80 6.26 11.90
CA ILE A 78 13.35 6.58 11.92
C ILE A 78 12.95 7.44 13.14
N ARG A 79 13.78 7.50 14.20
CA ARG A 79 13.49 8.23 15.45
C ARG A 79 13.89 9.72 15.46
N LYS A 80 14.12 10.32 14.30
CA LYS A 80 14.28 11.77 14.12
C LYS A 80 13.08 12.35 13.42
#